data_AF-A0A5B8W014-F1
#
_entry.id   AF-A0A5B8W014-F1
#
_cell.length_a   1.000
_cell.length_b   1.000
_cell.length_c   1.000
_cell.angle_alpha   90.00
_cell.angle_beta   90.00
_cell.angle_gamma   90.00
#
_symmetry.space_group_name_H-M   'P 1'
#
loop_
_entity.id
_entity.type
_entity.pdbx_description
1 polymer ?
#
loop_
_entity_poly.entity_id
_entity_poly.type
_entity_poly.pdbx_seq_one_letter_code
_entity_poly.pdbx_strand_id
1 'polypeptide(L)'
;MVTTITDGVKVSIETIYQPEYSNPANDHFMFAYKVSIENMSNYAIQLISRHWYIFDSNGAKREVEGEGVVGQQPVIEPGHAHEYVSGCNLKTDMGSMKGEYQMTRLMDNASFNVQIPEFYLIAPYRMN
;
A
#
# COMPACT_ATOMS: atom_id res chain seq x y z
N MET A 1 -3.78 -6.64 -10.15
CA MET A 1 -2.49 -6.04 -9.78
C MET A 1 -2.41 -4.65 -10.38
N VAL A 2 -2.03 -3.64 -9.60
CA VAL A 2 -1.85 -2.25 -10.05
C VAL A 2 -0.43 -1.81 -9.68
N THR A 3 0.23 -1.03 -10.53
CA THR A 3 1.64 -0.63 -10.36
C THR A 3 1.84 0.84 -10.69
N THR A 4 2.79 1.49 -10.02
CA THR A 4 3.30 2.82 -10.37
C THR A 4 4.81 2.87 -10.11
N ILE A 5 5.51 3.69 -10.88
CA ILE A 5 6.95 3.94 -10.73
C ILE A 5 7.16 5.42 -10.43
N THR A 6 7.89 5.73 -9.36
CA THR A 6 8.28 7.10 -8.97
C THR A 6 9.76 7.09 -8.61
N ASP A 7 10.57 7.99 -9.18
CA ASP A 7 12.00 8.12 -8.88
C ASP A 7 12.80 6.80 -8.92
N GLY A 8 12.47 5.93 -9.88
CA GLY A 8 13.12 4.62 -10.03
C GLY A 8 12.70 3.57 -9.00
N VAL A 9 11.66 3.83 -8.20
CA VAL A 9 11.06 2.87 -7.28
C VAL A 9 9.71 2.44 -7.81
N LYS A 10 9.54 1.13 -8.01
CA LYS A 10 8.30 0.53 -8.51
C LYS A 10 7.51 -0.06 -7.34
N VAL A 11 6.28 0.42 -7.17
CA VAL A 11 5.34 -0.08 -6.16
C VAL A 11 4.22 -0.83 -6.86
N SER A 12 4.05 -2.10 -6.53
CA SER A 12 3.00 -2.96 -7.07
C SER A 12 2.09 -3.47 -5.96
N ILE A 13 0.78 -3.46 -6.21
CA ILE A 13 -0.25 -3.84 -5.25
C ILE A 13 -1.14 -4.94 -5.82
N GLU A 14 -1.37 -5.96 -4.99
CA GLU A 14 -2.39 -6.98 -5.19
C GLU A 14 -3.35 -6.97 -4.01
N THR A 15 -4.65 -7.07 -4.27
CA THR A 15 -5.69 -7.03 -3.25
C THR A 15 -6.49 -8.32 -3.28
N ILE A 16 -6.93 -8.75 -2.10
CA ILE A 16 -7.77 -9.93 -1.94
C ILE A 16 -8.82 -9.67 -0.85
N TYR A 17 -10.08 -9.91 -1.19
CA TYR A 17 -11.16 -9.91 -0.20
C TYR A 17 -11.03 -11.12 0.70
N GLN A 18 -11.23 -10.93 2.00
CA GLN A 18 -11.06 -11.94 3.03
C GLN A 18 -12.42 -12.37 3.60
N PRO A 19 -13.13 -13.33 2.96
CA PRO A 19 -14.51 -13.69 3.34
C PRO A 19 -14.61 -14.24 4.77
N GLU A 20 -13.61 -15.01 5.21
CA GLU A 20 -13.58 -15.60 6.55
C GLU A 20 -13.44 -14.57 7.67
N TYR A 21 -12.86 -13.40 7.35
CA TYR A 21 -12.66 -12.28 8.27
C TYR A 21 -13.68 -11.16 8.03
N SER A 22 -14.66 -11.38 7.17
CA SER A 22 -15.69 -10.39 6.82
C SER A 22 -17.04 -10.80 7.36
N ASN A 23 -17.85 -9.81 7.74
CA ASN A 23 -19.24 -9.98 8.12
C ASN A 23 -20.08 -8.91 7.43
N PRO A 24 -20.54 -9.17 6.19
CA PRO A 24 -21.34 -8.21 5.42
C PRO A 24 -22.63 -7.76 6.12
N ALA A 25 -23.22 -8.61 6.97
CA ALA A 25 -24.43 -8.28 7.72
C ALA A 25 -24.19 -7.21 8.82
N ASN A 26 -22.93 -6.99 9.20
CA ASN A 26 -22.52 -6.03 10.23
C ASN A 26 -21.62 -4.92 9.65
N ASP A 27 -21.71 -4.64 8.34
CA ASP A 27 -20.89 -3.63 7.66
C ASP A 27 -19.39 -3.81 7.95
N HIS A 28 -18.91 -5.04 7.87
CA HIS A 28 -17.52 -5.39 8.14
C HIS A 28 -16.92 -6.13 6.94
N PHE A 29 -16.09 -5.44 6.17
CA PHE A 29 -15.43 -5.99 4.99
C PHE A 29 -13.93 -5.93 5.17
N MET A 30 -13.30 -7.09 5.26
CA MET A 30 -11.86 -7.21 5.43
C MET A 30 -11.21 -7.50 4.08
N PHE A 31 -10.18 -6.74 3.78
CA PHE A 31 -9.32 -6.94 2.61
C PHE A 31 -7.89 -7.09 3.07
N ALA A 32 -7.16 -8.02 2.46
CA ALA A 32 -5.71 -8.04 2.53
C ALA A 32 -5.13 -7.43 1.25
N TYR A 33 -3.97 -6.81 1.37
CA TYR A 33 -3.21 -6.33 0.23
C TYR A 33 -1.74 -6.71 0.39
N LYS A 34 -1.16 -7.21 -0.71
CA LYS A 34 0.26 -7.48 -0.85
C LYS A 34 0.90 -6.30 -1.58
N VAL A 35 1.96 -5.75 -0.99
CA VAL A 35 2.77 -4.69 -1.59
C VAL A 35 4.13 -5.25 -1.96
N SER A 36 4.59 -4.96 -3.17
CA SER A 36 5.96 -5.21 -3.62
C SER A 36 6.61 -3.88 -3.98
N ILE A 37 7.72 -3.56 -3.31
CA ILE A 37 8.50 -2.33 -3.48
C ILE A 37 9.84 -2.72 -4.09
N GLU A 38 10.03 -2.42 -5.36
CA GLU A 38 11.20 -2.78 -6.15
C GLU A 38 12.06 -1.55 -6.41
N ASN A 39 13.34 -1.62 -6.04
CA ASN A 39 14.30 -0.56 -6.30
C ASN A 39 14.95 -0.78 -7.67
N MET A 40 14.53 0.00 -8.67
CA MET A 40 15.08 -0.02 -10.03
C MET A 40 16.17 1.05 -10.25
N SER A 41 16.56 1.78 -9.19
CA SER A 41 17.65 2.74 -9.24
C SER A 41 19.02 2.05 -9.08
N ASN A 42 20.09 2.82 -9.20
CA ASN A 42 21.48 2.36 -9.05
C ASN A 42 22.07 2.63 -7.66
N TYR A 43 21.25 3.01 -6.67
CA TYR A 43 21.66 3.25 -5.29
C TYR A 43 20.71 2.59 -4.29
N ALA A 44 21.20 2.31 -3.08
CA ALA A 44 20.37 1.79 -2.00
C ALA A 44 19.40 2.87 -1.48
N ILE A 45 18.17 2.45 -1.18
CA ILE A 45 17.11 3.30 -0.62
C ILE A 45 16.60 2.70 0.68
N GLN A 46 16.10 3.52 1.59
CA GLN A 46 15.46 3.08 2.82
C GLN A 46 14.06 3.68 2.93
N LEU A 47 13.08 2.83 3.25
CA LEU A 47 11.72 3.26 3.57
C LEU A 47 11.66 3.77 5.00
N ILE A 48 11.25 5.01 5.19
CA ILE A 48 11.21 5.69 6.49
C ILE A 48 9.80 5.71 7.07
N SER A 49 8.81 6.14 6.29
CA SER A 49 7.41 6.21 6.72
C SER A 49 6.45 5.99 5.55
N ARG A 50 5.17 5.81 5.89
CA ARG A 50 4.08 5.63 4.95
C ARG A 50 2.93 6.57 5.31
N HIS A 51 2.23 7.07 4.31
CA HIS A 51 0.97 7.79 4.47
C HIS A 51 -0.06 7.22 3.50
N TRP A 52 -1.17 6.74 4.04
CA TRP A 52 -2.28 6.15 3.30
C TRP A 52 -3.51 7.04 3.36
N TYR A 53 -4.15 7.22 2.21
CA TYR A 53 -5.47 7.78 2.06
C TYR A 53 -6.43 6.65 1.71
N ILE A 54 -7.44 6.45 2.54
CA ILE A 54 -8.42 5.37 2.43
C ILE A 54 -9.79 6.00 2.19
N PHE A 55 -10.42 5.60 1.10
CA PHE A 55 -11.78 5.99 0.74
C PHE A 55 -12.71 4.78 0.84
N ASP A 56 -13.85 4.96 1.50
CA ASP A 56 -14.93 4.00 1.61
C ASP A 56 -16.12 4.49 0.76
N SER A 57 -16.84 3.60 0.06
CA SER A 57 -17.86 4.01 -0.92
C SER A 57 -19.09 4.72 -0.32
N ASN A 58 -19.27 4.66 1.00
CA ASN A 58 -20.23 5.49 1.72
C ASN A 58 -19.80 6.97 1.85
N GLY A 59 -18.67 7.36 1.26
CA GLY A 59 -18.12 8.71 1.28
C GLY A 59 -17.13 8.97 2.42
N ALA A 60 -16.92 8.02 3.33
CA ALA A 60 -15.97 8.17 4.42
C ALA A 60 -14.53 8.20 3.90
N LYS A 61 -13.73 9.09 4.47
CA LYS A 61 -12.29 9.25 4.20
C LYS A 61 -11.52 9.05 5.49
N ARG A 62 -10.42 8.30 5.43
CA ARG A 62 -9.52 8.07 6.55
C ARG A 62 -8.08 8.21 6.06
N GLU A 63 -7.23 8.65 6.96
CA GLU A 63 -5.80 8.72 6.71
C GLU A 63 -5.06 7.88 7.76
N VAL A 64 -4.02 7.18 7.32
CA VAL A 64 -3.17 6.37 8.19
C VAL A 64 -1.72 6.70 7.89
N GLU A 65 -1.06 7.31 8.85
CA GLU A 65 0.38 7.60 8.81
C GLU A 65 1.11 6.73 9.83
N GLY A 66 2.36 6.37 9.52
CA GLY A 66 3.24 5.76 10.51
C GLY A 66 4.62 5.45 9.98
N GLU A 67 5.54 5.18 10.89
CA GLU A 67 6.91 4.77 10.57
C GLU A 67 6.95 3.40 9.93
N GLY A 68 7.82 3.26 8.94
CA GLY A 68 8.12 2.01 8.25
C GLY A 68 6.90 1.38 7.56
N VAL A 69 7.01 0.08 7.35
CA VAL A 69 5.95 -0.83 6.93
C VAL A 69 6.01 -2.06 7.82
N VAL A 70 4.86 -2.53 8.33
CA VAL A 70 4.78 -3.71 9.23
C VAL A 70 5.81 -3.72 10.37
N GLY A 71 6.13 -2.54 10.91
CA GLY A 71 7.10 -2.36 12.00
C GLY A 71 8.57 -2.36 11.58
N GLN A 72 8.87 -2.25 10.28
CA GLN A 72 10.22 -2.28 9.71
C GLN A 72 10.48 -1.07 8.81
N GLN A 73 11.72 -0.59 8.78
CA GLN A 73 12.21 0.43 7.84
C GLN A 73 13.24 -0.22 6.89
N PRO A 74 12.78 -1.01 5.90
CA PRO A 74 13.66 -1.83 5.08
C PRO A 74 14.60 -0.96 4.23
N VAL A 75 15.85 -1.40 4.15
CA VAL A 75 16.81 -0.97 3.12
C VAL A 75 16.63 -1.88 1.91
N ILE A 76 16.47 -1.29 0.73
CA ILE A 76 16.27 -2.00 -0.53
C ILE A 76 17.45 -1.66 -1.45
N GLU A 77 18.30 -2.66 -1.69
CA GLU A 77 19.45 -2.55 -2.58
C GLU A 77 19.02 -2.41 -4.06
N PRO A 78 19.89 -1.85 -4.93
CA PRO A 78 19.65 -1.81 -6.37
C PRO A 78 19.23 -3.18 -6.93
N GLY A 79 18.16 -3.21 -7.72
CA GLY A 79 17.62 -4.42 -8.33
C GLY A 79 16.91 -5.38 -7.37
N HIS A 80 16.79 -5.05 -6.10
CA HIS A 80 16.09 -5.87 -5.10
C HIS A 80 14.69 -5.34 -4.83
N ALA A 81 13.87 -6.19 -4.19
CA ALA A 81 12.52 -5.84 -3.78
C ALA A 81 12.26 -6.22 -2.32
N HIS A 82 11.39 -5.44 -1.67
CA HIS A 82 10.82 -5.75 -0.37
C HIS A 82 9.32 -5.99 -0.52
N GLU A 83 8.82 -7.08 0.06
CA GLU A 83 7.41 -7.44 0.01
C GLU A 83 6.81 -7.54 1.41
N TYR A 84 5.58 -7.07 1.56
CA TYR A 84 4.83 -7.26 2.78
C TYR A 84 3.33 -7.40 2.51
N VAL A 85 2.62 -7.98 3.46
CA VAL A 85 1.15 -8.11 3.45
C VAL A 85 0.58 -7.35 4.63
N SER A 86 -0.50 -6.62 4.39
CA SER A 86 -1.27 -5.97 5.45
C SER A 86 -2.76 -6.01 5.12
N GLY A 87 -3.59 -5.45 6.01
CA GLY A 87 -5.04 -5.51 5.92
C GLY A 87 -5.71 -4.15 6.06
N CYS A 88 -6.85 -4.01 5.41
CA CYS A 88 -7.72 -2.85 5.53
C CYS A 88 -9.16 -3.33 5.77
N ASN A 89 -9.79 -2.80 6.82
CA ASN A 89 -11.20 -2.98 7.07
C ASN A 89 -12.00 -1.79 6.51
N LEU A 90 -13.05 -2.07 5.73
CA LEU A 90 -14.03 -1.10 5.26
C LEU A 90 -15.39 -1.38 5.87
N LYS A 91 -16.25 -0.35 5.90
CA LYS A 91 -17.66 -0.49 6.28
C LYS A 91 -18.54 -0.88 5.11
N THR A 92 -18.12 -0.59 3.88
CA THR A 92 -18.81 -1.05 2.68
C THR A 92 -18.00 -2.09 1.93
N ASP A 93 -18.66 -2.70 0.95
CA ASP A 93 -18.10 -3.74 0.11
C ASP A 93 -17.19 -3.22 -1.00
N MET A 94 -17.02 -1.89 -1.11
CA MET A 94 -16.05 -1.30 -2.01
C MET A 94 -15.42 0.00 -1.50
N GLY A 95 -14.18 0.24 -1.90
CA GLY A 95 -13.45 1.46 -1.59
C GLY A 95 -12.17 1.58 -2.41
N SER A 96 -11.36 2.59 -2.12
CA SER A 96 -10.03 2.73 -2.70
C SER A 96 -9.00 3.11 -1.65
N MET A 97 -7.74 2.80 -1.95
CA MET A 97 -6.59 3.25 -1.19
C MET A 97 -5.55 3.81 -2.15
N LYS A 98 -4.85 4.84 -1.70
CA LYS A 98 -3.66 5.40 -2.34
C LYS A 98 -2.76 5.99 -1.28
N GLY A 99 -1.55 6.39 -1.63
CA GLY A 99 -0.64 6.94 -0.62
C GLY A 99 0.73 7.25 -1.15
N GLU A 100 1.65 7.45 -0.23
CA GLU A 100 3.05 7.66 -0.52
C GLU A 100 3.94 7.07 0.58
N TYR A 101 5.16 6.74 0.19
CA TYR A 101 6.25 6.42 1.11
C TYR A 101 7.24 7.57 1.16
N GLN A 102 7.67 7.93 2.36
CA GLN A 102 8.88 8.72 2.54
C GLN A 102 10.07 7.77 2.46
N MET A 103 10.96 8.03 1.52
CA MET A 103 12.20 7.28 1.32
C MET A 103 13.41 8.18 1.56
N THR A 104 14.53 7.57 1.92
CA THR A 104 15.84 8.20 1.97
C THR A 104 16.81 7.43 1.09
N ARG A 105 17.54 8.14 0.25
CA ARG A 105 18.65 7.59 -0.53
C ARG A 105 19.90 7.50 0.35
N LEU A 106 20.51 6.32 0.47
CA LEU A 106 21.60 6.11 1.41
C LEU A 106 22.95 6.71 0.97
N MET A 107 23.15 6.98 -0.32
CA MET A 107 24.42 7.53 -0.80
C MET A 107 24.68 8.97 -0.35
N ASP A 108 23.63 9.75 -0.11
CA ASP A 108 23.71 11.17 0.22
C ASP A 108 22.65 11.67 1.22
N ASN A 109 21.88 10.74 1.80
CA ASN A 109 20.78 11.01 2.72
C ASN A 109 19.69 11.94 2.17
N ALA A 110 19.55 12.04 0.84
CA ALA A 110 18.46 12.81 0.24
C ALA A 110 17.11 12.10 0.47
N SER A 111 16.12 12.85 0.98
CA SER A 111 14.75 12.36 1.13
C SER A 111 13.91 12.63 -0.12
N PHE A 112 13.05 11.69 -0.46
CA PHE A 112 12.12 11.80 -1.59
C PHE A 112 10.85 10.98 -1.34
N ASN A 113 9.79 11.27 -2.10
CA ASN A 113 8.49 10.62 -1.94
C ASN A 113 8.25 9.64 -3.09
N VAL A 114 7.82 8.42 -2.75
CA VAL A 114 7.44 7.40 -3.73
C VAL A 114 5.94 7.21 -3.69
N GLN A 115 5.26 7.38 -4.83
CA GLN A 115 3.81 7.25 -4.89
C GLN A 115 3.38 5.78 -4.82
N ILE A 116 2.31 5.54 -4.09
CA ILE A 116 1.59 4.27 -4.08
C ILE A 116 0.40 4.44 -5.03
N PRO A 117 0.23 3.57 -6.04
CA PRO A 117 -0.87 3.70 -6.99
C PRO A 117 -2.22 3.67 -6.27
N GLU A 118 -3.22 4.37 -6.82
CA GLU A 118 -4.58 4.15 -6.39
C GLU A 118 -5.05 2.76 -6.80
N PHE A 119 -5.57 2.00 -5.85
CA PHE A 119 -6.14 0.68 -6.08
C PHE A 119 -7.47 0.52 -5.37
N TYR A 120 -8.28 -0.38 -5.90
CA TYR A 120 -9.62 -0.63 -5.41
C TYR A 120 -9.67 -1.89 -4.53
N LEU A 121 -10.46 -1.78 -3.47
CA LEU A 121 -10.86 -2.88 -2.61
C LEU A 121 -12.31 -3.17 -2.96
N ILE A 122 -12.61 -4.31 -3.57
CA ILE A 122 -13.96 -4.63 -4.06
C ILE A 122 -14.28 -6.08 -3.69
N ALA A 123 -15.40 -6.30 -3.00
CA ALA A 123 -15.87 -7.64 -2.72
C ALA A 123 -16.27 -8.36 -4.03
N PRO A 124 -15.96 -9.65 -4.22
CA PRO A 124 -16.09 -10.33 -5.52
C PRO A 124 -17.52 -10.27 -6.12
N TYR A 125 -18.55 -10.30 -5.29
CA TYR A 125 -19.94 -10.29 -5.73
C TYR A 125 -20.43 -8.92 -6.27
N ARG A 126 -19.62 -7.86 -6.16
CA ARG A 126 -19.87 -6.55 -6.80
C ARG A 126 -19.33 -6.44 -8.21
N MET A 127 -18.50 -7.38 -8.65
CA MET A 127 -17.94 -7.39 -10.01
C MET A 127 -18.81 -8.14 -11.03
N ASN A 128 -20.05 -8.49 -10.66
CA ASN A 128 -21.02 -9.22 -11.49
C ASN A 128 -22.15 -8.32 -11.99
#